data_AF-A0A3C0KVH4-F1
#
_entry.id   AF-A0A3C0KVH4-F1
#
_cell.length_a   1.000
_cell.length_b   1.000
_cell.length_c   1.000
_cell.angle_alpha   90.00
_cell.angle_beta   90.00
_cell.angle_gamma   90.00
#
_symmetry.space_group_name_H-M   'P 1'
#
loop_
_entity.id
_entity.type
_entity.pdbx_description
1 polymer ?
#
loop_
_entity_poly.entity_id
_entity_poly.type
_entity_poly.pdbx_seq_one_letter_code
_entity_poly.pdbx_strand_id
1 'polypeptide(L)'
;MGGDMGLKQKQAQIGQKESFERKLKNRLALLSEEGIESGKIDKDPLVKKLRANVAAMNNRLKAIDASEKKNEELAKMKLEKAAAPRKEPEEIKEKKVKEPPVKAKAKDNDKDKDKDKKKKK
;
A
#
# COMPACT_ATOMS: atom_id res chain seq x y z
N MET A 1 17.03 -4.04 -2.84
CA MET A 1 16.29 -5.24 -3.28
C MET A 1 14.83 -5.05 -2.91
N GLY A 2 13.90 -4.94 -3.86
CA GLY A 2 12.48 -4.65 -3.54
C GLY A 2 11.47 -4.75 -4.69
N GLY A 3 11.83 -5.37 -5.83
CA GLY A 3 10.95 -5.46 -7.01
C GLY A 3 10.01 -6.67 -7.04
N ASP A 4 10.31 -7.72 -6.28
CA ASP A 4 9.62 -9.02 -6.40
C ASP A 4 8.22 -9.03 -5.76
N MET A 5 7.99 -8.21 -4.73
CA MET A 5 6.68 -8.13 -4.05
C MET A 5 5.58 -7.53 -4.94
N GLY A 6 5.91 -6.53 -5.77
CA GLY A 6 4.95 -5.88 -6.67
C GLY A 6 4.45 -6.82 -7.77
N LEU A 7 5.36 -7.59 -8.38
CA LEU A 7 5.04 -8.54 -9.44
C LEU A 7 4.14 -9.68 -8.94
N LYS A 8 4.47 -10.27 -7.79
CA LYS A 8 3.68 -11.32 -7.14
C LYS A 8 2.28 -10.85 -6.79
N GLN A 9 2.16 -9.63 -6.24
CA GLN A 9 0.87 -9.02 -5.92
C GLN A 9 0.01 -8.79 -7.17
N LYS A 10 0.62 -8.32 -8.28
CA LYS A 10 -0.05 -8.11 -9.56
C LYS A 10 -0.59 -9.44 -10.12
N GLN A 11 0.23 -10.50 -10.12
CA GLN A 11 -0.18 -11.83 -10.56
C GLN A 11 -1.33 -12.39 -9.71
N ALA A 12 -1.27 -12.24 -8.39
CA ALA A 12 -2.35 -12.67 -7.49
C ALA A 12 -3.68 -11.96 -7.81
N GLN A 13 -3.65 -10.66 -8.10
CA GLN A 13 -4.84 -9.90 -8.47
C GLN A 13 -5.41 -10.34 -9.83
N ILE A 14 -4.55 -10.66 -10.80
CA ILE A 14 -4.96 -11.21 -12.10
C ILE A 14 -5.66 -12.56 -11.90
N GLY A 15 -5.08 -13.47 -11.12
CA GLY A 15 -5.70 -14.76 -10.82
C GLY A 15 -7.06 -14.62 -10.12
N GLN A 16 -7.18 -13.67 -9.17
CA GLN A 16 -8.47 -13.37 -8.53
C GLN A 16 -9.50 -12.85 -9.54
N LYS A 17 -9.12 -11.92 -10.41
CA LYS A 17 -9.97 -11.40 -11.49
C LYS A 17 -10.49 -12.54 -12.37
N GLU A 18 -9.60 -13.40 -12.86
CA GLU A 18 -9.98 -14.55 -13.69
C GLU A 18 -10.98 -15.47 -12.97
N SER A 19 -10.76 -15.72 -11.68
CA SER A 19 -11.68 -16.55 -10.89
C SER A 19 -13.09 -15.96 -10.82
N PHE A 20 -13.21 -14.63 -10.65
CA PHE A 20 -14.50 -13.93 -10.63
C PHE A 20 -15.14 -13.89 -12.02
N GLU A 21 -14.36 -13.73 -13.08
CA GLU A 21 -14.84 -13.76 -14.45
C GLU A 21 -15.37 -15.15 -14.83
N ARG A 22 -14.69 -16.23 -14.45
CA ARG A 22 -15.18 -17.59 -14.64
C ARG A 22 -16.50 -17.82 -13.88
N LYS A 23 -16.57 -17.41 -12.61
CA LYS A 23 -17.81 -17.49 -11.82
C LYS A 23 -18.95 -16.70 -12.43
N LEU A 24 -18.67 -15.50 -12.95
CA LEU A 24 -19.65 -14.66 -13.64
C LEU A 24 -20.17 -15.34 -14.90
N LYS A 25 -19.27 -15.85 -15.74
CA LYS A 25 -19.64 -16.58 -16.97
C LYS A 25 -20.51 -17.80 -16.66
N ASN A 26 -20.12 -18.60 -15.66
CA ASN A 26 -20.91 -19.77 -15.25
C ASN A 26 -22.30 -19.38 -14.75
N ARG A 27 -22.41 -18.31 -13.94
CA ARG A 27 -23.73 -17.83 -13.46
C ARG A 27 -24.59 -17.34 -14.61
N LEU A 28 -24.02 -16.61 -15.57
CA LEU A 28 -24.75 -16.13 -16.75
C LEU A 28 -25.21 -17.28 -17.64
N ALA A 29 -24.39 -18.31 -17.83
CA ALA A 29 -24.76 -19.51 -18.58
C ALA A 29 -25.94 -20.24 -17.92
N LEU A 30 -25.87 -20.49 -16.60
CA LEU A 30 -26.96 -21.11 -15.84
C LEU A 30 -28.28 -20.31 -15.95
N LEU A 31 -28.22 -18.98 -15.80
CA LEU A 31 -29.41 -18.13 -15.91
C LEU A 31 -30.00 -18.13 -17.33
N SER A 32 -29.14 -18.25 -18.35
CA SER A 32 -29.57 -18.38 -19.74
C SER A 32 -30.22 -19.74 -20.02
N GLU A 33 -29.68 -20.82 -19.43
CA GLU A 33 -30.27 -22.17 -19.52
C GLU A 33 -31.63 -22.25 -18.82
N GLU A 34 -31.79 -21.53 -17.69
CA GLU A 34 -33.07 -21.37 -16.99
C GLU A 34 -34.08 -20.48 -17.75
N GLY A 35 -33.69 -19.90 -18.88
CA GLY A 35 -34.57 -19.04 -19.70
C GLY A 35 -34.89 -17.69 -19.06
N ILE A 36 -34.04 -17.22 -18.14
CA ILE A 36 -34.26 -15.94 -17.46
C ILE A 36 -33.91 -14.78 -18.41
N GLU A 37 -34.84 -13.85 -18.57
CA GLU A 37 -34.66 -12.65 -19.38
C GLU A 37 -33.50 -11.78 -18.87
N SER A 38 -32.77 -11.15 -19.79
CA SER A 38 -31.62 -10.29 -19.49
C SER A 38 -31.90 -9.21 -18.44
N GLY A 39 -33.08 -8.58 -18.48
CA GLY A 39 -33.47 -7.57 -17.50
C GLY A 39 -33.62 -8.09 -16.06
N LYS A 40 -33.89 -9.39 -15.89
CA LYS A 40 -33.91 -10.08 -14.59
C LYS A 40 -32.51 -10.56 -14.20
N ILE A 41 -31.70 -11.00 -15.16
CA ILE A 41 -30.28 -11.35 -14.96
C ILE A 41 -29.50 -10.15 -14.39
N ASP A 42 -29.72 -8.95 -14.92
CA ASP A 42 -29.06 -7.75 -14.43
C ASP A 42 -29.49 -7.36 -13.01
N LYS A 43 -30.65 -7.83 -12.55
CA LYS A 43 -31.15 -7.64 -11.19
C LYS A 43 -30.63 -8.71 -10.22
N ASP A 44 -30.10 -9.83 -10.71
CA ASP A 44 -29.57 -10.94 -9.91
C ASP A 44 -28.45 -10.44 -8.96
N PRO A 45 -28.60 -10.63 -7.64
CA PRO A 45 -27.61 -10.15 -6.66
C PRO A 45 -26.22 -10.75 -6.84
N LEU A 46 -26.13 -12.01 -7.28
CA LEU A 46 -24.84 -12.69 -7.48
C LEU A 46 -24.13 -12.13 -8.72
N VAL A 47 -24.85 -11.92 -9.83
CA VAL A 47 -24.32 -11.27 -11.03
C VAL A 47 -23.80 -9.87 -10.69
N LYS A 48 -24.58 -9.06 -9.97
CA LYS A 48 -24.15 -7.73 -9.52
C LYS A 48 -22.88 -7.79 -8.68
N LYS A 49 -22.84 -8.67 -7.69
CA LYS A 49 -21.67 -8.84 -6.81
C LYS A 49 -20.42 -9.28 -7.59
N LEU A 50 -20.58 -10.22 -8.52
CA LEU A 50 -19.48 -10.71 -9.35
C LEU A 50 -18.95 -9.61 -10.29
N ARG A 51 -19.83 -8.87 -10.95
CA ARG A 51 -19.45 -7.70 -11.77
C ARG A 51 -18.72 -6.64 -10.94
N ALA A 52 -19.22 -6.34 -9.74
CA ALA A 52 -18.57 -5.40 -8.82
C ALA A 52 -17.16 -5.87 -8.41
N ASN A 53 -16.98 -7.15 -8.12
CA ASN A 53 -15.66 -7.71 -7.79
C ASN A 53 -14.69 -7.61 -8.97
N VAL A 54 -15.13 -7.92 -10.19
CA VAL A 54 -14.31 -7.76 -11.41
C VAL A 54 -13.91 -6.29 -11.59
N ALA A 55 -14.84 -5.35 -11.45
CA ALA A 55 -14.55 -3.92 -11.52
C ALA A 55 -13.56 -3.47 -10.44
N ALA A 56 -13.71 -3.96 -9.20
CA ALA A 56 -12.79 -3.66 -8.11
C ALA A 56 -11.37 -4.18 -8.41
N MET A 57 -11.23 -5.40 -8.95
CA MET A 57 -9.91 -5.92 -9.33
C MET A 57 -9.29 -5.10 -10.47
N ASN A 58 -10.08 -4.72 -11.47
CA ASN A 58 -9.60 -3.86 -12.56
C ASN A 58 -9.08 -2.52 -12.04
N ASN A 59 -9.78 -1.90 -11.09
CA ASN A 59 -9.34 -0.65 -10.50
C ASN A 59 -8.03 -0.80 -9.71
N ARG A 60 -7.85 -1.92 -8.99
CA ARG A 60 -6.60 -2.21 -8.29
C ARG A 60 -5.43 -2.42 -9.25
N LEU A 61 -5.64 -3.17 -10.33
CA LEU A 61 -4.62 -3.37 -11.37
C LEU A 61 -4.20 -2.03 -12.00
N LYS A 62 -5.17 -1.17 -12.34
CA LYS A 62 -4.88 0.18 -12.85
C LYS A 62 -4.06 1.02 -11.87
N ALA A 63 -4.33 0.92 -10.57
CA ALA A 63 -3.58 1.64 -9.54
C ALA A 63 -2.13 1.13 -9.41
N ILE A 64 -1.92 -0.18 -9.57
CA ILE A 64 -0.58 -0.77 -9.63
C ILE A 64 0.16 -0.23 -10.86
N ASP A 65 -0.44 -0.30 -12.05
CA ASP A 65 0.18 0.20 -13.28
C ASP A 65 0.53 1.70 -13.20
N ALA A 66 -0.35 2.51 -12.58
CA ALA A 66 -0.07 3.93 -12.35
C ALA A 66 1.10 4.16 -11.38
N SER A 67 1.24 3.29 -10.38
CA SER A 67 2.35 3.34 -9.42
C SER A 67 3.67 2.90 -10.06
N GLU A 68 3.63 1.88 -10.92
CA GLU A 68 4.78 1.41 -11.72
C GLU A 68 5.31 2.55 -12.62
N LYS A 69 4.42 3.24 -13.35
CA LYS A 69 4.79 4.38 -14.19
C LYS A 69 5.46 5.53 -13.41
N LYS A 70 4.88 5.92 -12.27
CA LYS A 70 5.47 6.96 -11.41
C LYS A 70 6.86 6.56 -10.90
N ASN A 71 7.05 5.28 -10.56
CA ASN A 71 8.34 4.78 -10.12
C ASN A 71 9.37 4.79 -11.26
N GLU A 72 8.98 4.45 -12.48
CA GLU A 72 9.85 4.53 -13.66
C GLU A 72 10.27 5.98 -13.97
N GLU A 73 9.34 6.93 -13.90
CA GLU A 73 9.62 8.36 -14.07
C GLU A 73 10.59 8.86 -12.99
N LEU A 74 10.34 8.53 -11.72
CA LEU A 74 11.24 8.86 -10.62
C LEU A 74 12.61 8.21 -10.77
N ALA A 75 12.69 6.98 -11.28
CA ALA A 75 13.96 6.31 -11.55
C ALA A 75 14.76 7.04 -12.63
N LYS A 76 14.11 7.47 -13.73
CA LYS A 76 14.74 8.27 -14.78
C LYS A 76 15.26 9.61 -14.24
N MET A 77 14.45 10.35 -13.48
CA MET A 77 14.88 11.60 -12.87
C MET A 77 16.06 11.41 -11.89
N LYS A 78 16.08 10.29 -11.14
CA LYS A 78 17.21 9.97 -10.26
C LYS A 78 18.48 9.63 -11.03
N LEU A 79 18.36 8.92 -12.15
CA LEU A 79 19.50 8.60 -13.02
C LEU A 79 20.05 9.87 -13.68
N GLU A 80 19.19 10.76 -14.17
CA GLU A 80 19.58 12.06 -14.73
C GLU A 80 20.28 12.95 -13.69
N LYS A 81 19.74 13.03 -12.46
CA LYS A 81 20.36 13.77 -11.35
C LYS A 81 21.66 13.14 -10.85
N ALA A 82 21.79 11.81 -10.91
CA ALA A 82 23.01 11.11 -10.55
C ALA A 82 24.11 11.25 -11.63
N ALA A 83 23.71 11.44 -12.90
CA ALA A 83 24.63 11.72 -14.01
C ALA A 83 25.05 13.20 -14.08
N ALA A 84 24.35 14.10 -13.38
CA ALA A 84 24.76 15.49 -13.27
C ALA A 84 25.98 15.63 -12.33
N PRO A 85 27.07 16.30 -12.75
CA PRO A 85 28.24 16.50 -11.89
C PRO A 85 27.83 17.28 -10.65
N ARG A 86 28.08 16.68 -9.46
CA ARG A 86 27.89 17.34 -8.17
C ARG A 86 28.79 18.56 -8.12
N LYS A 87 28.23 19.77 -8.18
CA LYS A 87 28.95 20.96 -7.76
C LYS A 87 29.19 20.82 -6.26
N GLU A 88 30.44 20.68 -5.88
CA GLU A 88 30.91 20.59 -4.50
C GLU A 88 30.44 21.84 -3.73
N PRO A 89 29.96 21.72 -2.48
CA PRO A 89 29.83 22.89 -1.62
C PRO A 89 31.24 23.29 -1.15
N GLU A 90 31.82 24.29 -1.82
CA GLU A 90 32.78 25.17 -1.16
C GLU A 90 32.10 25.82 0.05
N GLU A 91 32.89 26.12 1.09
CA GLU A 91 32.51 26.80 2.34
C GLU A 91 32.03 25.94 3.53
N ILE A 92 32.87 25.04 4.04
CA ILE A 92 32.97 24.87 5.51
C ILE A 92 34.43 24.62 5.89
N LYS A 93 35.28 25.64 5.85
CA LYS A 93 36.49 25.69 6.67
C LYS A 93 36.67 27.08 7.27
N GLU A 94 36.68 27.07 8.60
CA GLU A 94 37.30 28.04 9.48
C GLU A 94 36.55 29.36 9.77
N LYS A 95 35.89 29.39 10.94
CA LYS A 95 36.30 30.28 12.04
C LYS A 95 35.69 29.84 13.38
N LYS A 96 36.59 29.66 14.35
CA LYS A 96 36.41 29.42 15.79
C LYS A 96 35.36 30.36 16.42
N VAL A 97 34.73 29.93 17.52
CA VAL A 97 34.84 30.55 18.87
C VAL A 97 33.86 29.93 19.90
N LYS A 98 34.47 29.30 20.93
CA LYS A 98 34.18 29.27 22.38
C LYS A 98 32.93 28.57 23.00
N GLU A 99 33.29 27.55 23.81
CA GLU A 99 32.82 27.17 25.17
C GLU A 99 31.50 26.39 25.39
N PRO A 100 31.53 25.30 26.22
CA PRO A 100 30.35 24.58 26.70
C PRO A 100 29.95 25.00 28.13
N PRO A 101 28.65 25.06 28.49
CA PRO A 101 28.22 24.98 29.88
C PRO A 101 27.67 23.57 30.16
N VAL A 102 28.44 22.71 30.83
CA VAL A 102 28.39 22.40 32.28
C VAL A 102 27.09 21.72 32.74
N LYS A 103 27.26 20.47 33.21
CA LYS A 103 26.33 19.67 34.02
C LYS A 103 26.04 20.35 35.36
N ALA A 104 24.76 20.48 35.73
CA ALA A 104 24.27 20.55 37.12
C ALA A 104 22.90 19.88 37.18
N LYS A 105 22.79 18.59 37.54
CA LYS A 105 22.54 18.04 38.89
C LYS A 105 21.29 18.58 39.61
N ALA A 106 20.34 17.65 39.78
CA ALA A 106 19.69 17.23 41.02
C ALA A 106 18.33 17.85 41.44
N LYS A 107 17.28 17.01 41.45
CA LYS A 107 16.64 16.40 42.64
C LYS A 107 15.25 15.86 42.22
N ASP A 108 15.04 14.55 42.12
CA ASP A 108 14.79 13.62 43.24
C ASP A 108 13.43 13.88 43.91
N ASN A 109 12.48 12.96 43.68
CA ASN A 109 11.59 12.43 44.72
C ASN A 109 10.93 11.15 44.21
N ASP A 110 11.62 10.07 44.55
CA ASP A 110 11.08 8.75 44.81
C ASP A 110 9.92 8.80 45.84
N LYS A 111 8.85 8.03 45.60
CA LYS A 111 8.18 7.19 46.61
C LYS A 111 6.98 6.42 46.04
N ASP A 112 7.26 5.15 45.74
CA ASP A 112 6.64 3.99 46.37
C ASP A 112 5.18 4.07 46.88
N LYS A 113 4.36 3.16 46.34
CA LYS A 113 3.48 2.20 47.06
C LYS A 113 2.75 1.38 45.99
N ASP A 114 3.31 0.24 45.59
CA ASP A 114 3.18 -1.07 46.25
C ASP A 114 1.73 -1.57 46.37
N LYS A 115 1.51 -2.68 45.66
CA LYS A 115 0.63 -3.83 45.93
C LYS A 115 -0.89 -3.71 46.05
N ASP A 116 -1.48 -4.71 45.37
CA ASP A 116 -2.65 -5.49 45.77
C ASP A 116 -4.05 -4.86 45.65
N LYS A 117 -4.79 -5.31 44.62
CA LYS A 117 -5.84 -6.33 44.87
C LYS A 117 -6.34 -6.99 43.58
N LYS A 118 -5.87 -8.23 43.42
CA LYS A 118 -6.61 -9.32 42.80
C LYS A 118 -7.86 -9.61 43.66
N LYS A 119 -9.05 -9.57 43.07
CA LYS A 119 -10.18 -10.53 43.23
C LYS A 119 -11.54 -9.87 43.03
N LYS A 120 -12.35 -10.56 42.19
CA LYS A 120 -13.80 -10.82 42.33
C LYS A 120 -14.66 -9.62 42.72
N LYS A 121 -15.64 -9.25 41.93
CA LYS A 121 -16.84 -10.06 41.71
C LYS A 121 -17.71 -9.38 40.67
#